data_AF-A0A401H5E2-F1
#
_entry.id   AF-A0A401H5E2-F1
#
_cell.length_a   1.000
_cell.length_b   1.000
_cell.length_c   1.000
_cell.angle_alpha   90.00
_cell.angle_beta   90.00
_cell.angle_gamma   90.00
#
_symmetry.space_group_name_H-M   'P 1'
#
loop_
_entity.id
_entity.type
_entity.pdbx_description
1 polymer ?
#
loop_
_entity_poly.entity_id
_entity_poly.type
_entity_poly.pdbx_seq_one_letter_code
_entity_poly.pdbx_strand_id
1 'polypeptide(L)'
;MNPHVSCLSEEDIGSMNPKSTVASSISCADLYIDVQQHPGLDAFTDPAQGNDRSAHDFILNIYDERTRNRAERGLGMNIACARQHRSFYFSVALSGSRARLIRWDRAGMIVSESVDLHHDAQPICEFLWRYAHASQSQRGHDPTVQPAMKEEEKLFRESIKRHVKSQLGLRDQTTLAAAMAEHLPARNCGCCYHSQQQF
;
A
#
# COMPACT_ATOMS: atom_id res chain seq x y z
N MET A 1 -18.21 -2.79 3.61
CA MET A 1 -17.05 -2.42 2.78
C MET A 1 -17.00 -0.90 2.83
N ASN A 2 -15.89 -0.31 3.29
CA ASN A 2 -15.76 1.15 3.30
C ASN A 2 -15.58 1.63 1.85
N PRO A 3 -16.27 2.70 1.43
CA PRO A 3 -16.03 3.28 0.12
C PRO A 3 -14.58 3.76 0.07
N HIS A 4 -13.92 3.50 -1.05
CA HIS A 4 -12.54 3.93 -1.27
C HIS A 4 -12.33 4.13 -2.77
N VAL A 5 -11.38 5.00 -3.11
CA VAL A 5 -10.91 5.19 -4.48
C VAL A 5 -9.46 4.72 -4.53
N SER A 6 -9.18 3.77 -5.42
CA SER A 6 -7.82 3.31 -5.70
C SER A 6 -7.44 3.74 -7.11
N CYS A 7 -6.45 4.61 -7.22
CA CYS A 7 -5.87 5.01 -8.49
C CYS A 7 -4.75 4.03 -8.85
N LEU A 8 -4.83 3.41 -10.03
CA LEU A 8 -3.83 2.47 -10.54
C LEU A 8 -3.05 3.13 -11.68
N SER A 9 -1.79 2.75 -11.84
CA SER A 9 -1.04 3.13 -13.03
C SER A 9 -1.60 2.39 -14.26
N GLU A 10 -1.46 2.98 -15.45
CA GLU A 10 -1.89 2.34 -16.70
C GLU A 10 -1.13 1.01 -16.94
N GLU A 11 0.13 0.97 -16.53
CA GLU A 11 1.00 -0.22 -16.62
C GLU A 11 0.47 -1.36 -15.75
N ASP A 12 -0.01 -1.04 -14.54
CA ASP A 12 -0.59 -2.02 -13.63
C ASP A 12 -1.94 -2.53 -14.18
N ILE A 13 -2.81 -1.66 -14.70
CA ILE A 13 -4.13 -2.01 -15.24
C ILE A 13 -4.04 -3.07 -16.34
N GLY A 14 -3.08 -2.95 -17.26
CA GLY A 14 -2.87 -3.91 -18.35
C GLY A 14 -2.46 -5.32 -17.86
N SER A 15 -2.02 -5.43 -16.61
CA SER A 15 -1.47 -6.63 -16.01
C SER A 15 -2.42 -7.35 -15.03
N MET A 16 -3.52 -6.69 -14.63
CA MET A 16 -4.53 -7.26 -13.74
C MET A 16 -5.46 -8.22 -14.47
N ASN A 17 -5.72 -9.37 -13.84
CA ASN A 17 -6.81 -10.25 -14.26
C ASN A 17 -8.16 -9.59 -13.91
N PRO A 18 -9.11 -9.44 -14.86
CA PRO A 18 -10.42 -8.84 -14.61
C PRO A 18 -11.28 -9.60 -13.58
N LYS A 19 -10.88 -10.82 -13.19
CA LYS A 19 -11.52 -11.62 -12.12
C LYS A 19 -10.89 -11.41 -10.74
N SER A 20 -9.86 -10.57 -10.61
CA SER A 20 -9.17 -10.37 -9.33
C SER A 20 -10.02 -9.54 -8.34
N THR A 21 -9.97 -9.91 -7.06
CA THR A 21 -10.76 -9.30 -5.99
C THR A 21 -10.25 -7.90 -5.65
N VAL A 22 -11.10 -7.01 -5.13
CA VAL A 22 -10.76 -5.63 -4.69
C VAL A 22 -9.54 -5.55 -3.75
N ALA A 23 -9.25 -6.60 -2.98
CA ALA A 23 -8.05 -6.66 -2.13
C ALA A 23 -6.72 -6.75 -2.92
N SER A 24 -6.76 -7.24 -4.16
CA SER A 24 -5.59 -7.31 -5.04
C SER A 24 -5.27 -5.96 -5.72
N SER A 25 -6.26 -5.08 -5.91
CA SER A 25 -6.05 -3.78 -6.55
C SER A 25 -5.41 -2.74 -5.63
N ILE A 26 -5.73 -2.73 -4.33
CA ILE A 26 -5.16 -1.74 -3.39
C ILE A 26 -3.64 -1.91 -3.21
N SER A 27 -3.14 -3.15 -3.27
CA SER A 27 -1.71 -3.43 -3.18
C SER A 27 -0.90 -2.89 -4.35
N CYS A 28 -1.58 -2.54 -5.44
CA CYS A 28 -0.98 -1.95 -6.63
C CYS A 28 -1.39 -0.49 -6.84
N ALA A 29 -2.13 0.11 -5.90
CA ALA A 29 -2.59 1.48 -6.01
C ALA A 29 -1.43 2.46 -5.93
N ASP A 30 -1.35 3.36 -6.91
CA ASP A 30 -0.48 4.53 -6.89
C ASP A 30 -0.95 5.55 -5.87
N LEU A 31 -2.26 5.74 -5.73
CA LEU A 31 -2.86 6.60 -4.71
C LEU A 31 -4.10 5.93 -4.15
N TYR A 32 -4.19 5.90 -2.81
CA TYR A 32 -5.35 5.39 -2.10
C TYR A 32 -6.09 6.53 -1.43
N ILE A 33 -7.39 6.62 -1.66
CA ILE A 33 -8.29 7.56 -0.99
C ILE A 33 -9.27 6.75 -0.16
N ASP A 34 -9.08 6.77 1.15
CA ASP A 34 -10.00 6.16 2.10
C ASP A 34 -11.18 7.11 2.35
N VAL A 35 -12.41 6.65 2.12
CA VAL A 35 -13.61 7.47 2.26
C VAL A 35 -14.46 6.95 3.41
N GLN A 36 -14.39 7.66 4.53
CA GLN A 36 -15.24 7.42 5.69
C GLN A 36 -16.46 8.35 5.65
N GLN A 37 -17.64 7.77 5.80
CA GLN A 37 -18.90 8.51 5.72
C GLN A 37 -19.13 9.46 6.92
N HIS A 38 -18.43 9.26 8.03
CA HIS A 38 -18.68 9.97 9.28
C HIS A 38 -17.39 10.65 9.80
N PRO A 39 -17.42 11.93 10.20
CA PRO A 39 -16.26 12.63 10.75
C PRO A 39 -15.61 11.92 11.95
N GLY A 40 -16.43 11.27 12.79
CA GLY A 40 -15.94 10.52 13.95
C GLY A 40 -15.12 9.25 13.62
N LEU A 41 -14.99 8.89 12.34
CA LEU A 41 -14.13 7.81 11.88
C LEU A 41 -12.72 8.31 11.51
N ASP A 42 -12.44 9.61 11.61
CA ASP A 42 -11.08 10.14 11.49
C ASP A 42 -10.23 9.51 12.61
N ALA A 43 -9.23 8.72 12.20
CA ALA A 43 -8.31 8.07 13.12
C ALA A 43 -7.36 9.07 13.79
N PHE A 44 -7.40 10.35 13.44
CA PHE A 44 -6.48 11.37 13.90
C PHE A 44 -7.20 12.55 14.52
N THR A 45 -6.59 13.16 15.53
CA THR A 45 -7.11 14.36 16.19
C THR A 45 -6.02 15.41 16.27
N ASP A 46 -6.23 16.59 15.70
CA ASP A 46 -5.24 17.66 15.76
C ASP A 46 -5.19 18.27 17.16
N PRO A 47 -4.00 18.68 17.64
CA PRO A 47 -3.90 19.44 18.88
C PRO A 47 -4.58 20.80 18.73
N ALA A 48 -5.16 21.31 19.82
CA ALA A 48 -5.67 22.68 19.83
C ALA A 48 -4.53 23.68 19.56
N GLN A 49 -4.89 24.85 19.00
CA GLN A 49 -3.91 25.87 18.67
C GLN A 49 -3.11 26.28 19.92
N GLY A 50 -1.77 26.17 19.83
CA GLY A 50 -0.86 26.51 20.93
C GLY A 50 -0.57 25.37 21.91
N ASN A 51 -1.21 24.21 21.78
CA ASN A 51 -0.87 23.03 22.60
C ASN A 51 0.46 22.41 22.14
N ASP A 52 1.17 21.82 23.09
CA ASP A 52 2.35 21.01 22.80
C ASP A 52 1.95 19.76 22.02
N ARG A 53 2.49 19.61 20.82
CA ARG A 53 2.24 18.46 19.95
C ARG A 53 2.87 17.18 20.48
N SER A 54 3.95 17.29 21.27
CA SER A 54 4.69 16.12 21.75
C SER A 54 3.96 15.32 22.81
N ALA A 55 3.05 15.97 23.55
CA ALA A 55 2.24 15.39 24.61
C ALA A 55 0.80 15.06 24.18
N HIS A 56 0.46 15.26 22.90
CA HIS A 56 -0.90 15.12 22.39
C HIS A 56 -1.17 13.70 21.85
N ASP A 57 -2.25 13.09 22.32
CA ASP A 57 -2.74 11.80 21.81
C ASP A 57 -3.35 11.98 20.41
N PHE A 58 -2.50 11.81 19.40
CA PHE A 58 -2.83 12.10 18.01
C PHE A 58 -3.64 11.00 17.33
N ILE A 59 -3.40 9.73 17.66
CA ILE A 59 -3.89 8.56 16.91
C ILE A 59 -4.94 7.80 17.71
N LEU A 60 -6.06 7.46 17.06
CA LEU A 60 -7.18 6.68 17.59
C LEU A 60 -7.67 7.20 18.95
N ASN A 61 -7.70 8.53 19.11
CA ASN A 61 -8.30 9.20 20.27
C ASN A 61 -9.84 9.17 20.18
N ILE A 62 -10.37 7.96 20.15
CA ILE A 62 -11.79 7.63 19.99
C ILE A 62 -12.19 6.75 21.17
N TYR A 63 -13.14 7.23 21.97
CA TYR A 63 -13.63 6.51 23.15
C TYR A 63 -14.59 5.37 22.80
N ASP A 64 -15.46 5.57 21.81
CA ASP A 64 -16.40 4.52 21.39
C ASP A 64 -15.64 3.38 20.72
N GLU A 65 -15.63 2.21 21.37
CA GLU A 65 -14.87 1.04 20.93
C GLU A 65 -15.25 0.60 19.51
N ARG A 66 -16.54 0.70 19.15
CA ARG A 66 -17.01 0.32 17.80
C ARG A 66 -16.44 1.24 16.73
N THR A 67 -16.43 2.54 16.99
CA THR A 67 -15.89 3.56 16.09
C THR A 67 -14.37 3.45 16.02
N ARG A 68 -13.71 3.24 17.16
CA ARG A 68 -12.27 3.00 17.23
C ARG A 68 -11.85 1.78 16.39
N ASN A 69 -12.53 0.64 16.56
CA ASN A 69 -12.27 -0.58 15.79
C ASN A 69 -12.49 -0.39 14.29
N ARG A 70 -13.41 0.49 13.88
CA ARG A 70 -13.63 0.82 12.45
C ARG A 70 -12.52 1.72 11.91
N ALA A 71 -12.15 2.75 12.65
CA ALA A 71 -11.05 3.65 12.28
C ALA A 71 -9.72 2.90 12.19
N GLU A 72 -9.44 2.00 13.14
CA GLU A 72 -8.25 1.14 13.13
C GLU A 72 -8.22 0.21 11.90
N ARG A 73 -9.36 -0.38 11.52
CA ARG A 73 -9.45 -1.18 10.28
C ARG A 73 -9.19 -0.34 9.04
N GLY A 74 -9.75 0.88 8.96
CA GLY A 74 -9.49 1.80 7.84
C GLY A 74 -8.01 2.15 7.72
N LEU A 75 -7.37 2.45 8.86
CA LEU A 75 -5.93 2.69 8.93
C LEU A 75 -5.13 1.45 8.50
N GLY A 76 -5.51 0.26 8.95
CA GLY A 76 -4.85 -1.00 8.60
C GLY A 76 -4.89 -1.34 7.11
N MET A 77 -5.86 -0.83 6.34
CA MET A 77 -5.92 -1.04 4.89
C MET A 77 -4.75 -0.40 4.13
N ASN A 78 -4.15 0.64 4.72
CA ASN A 78 -2.98 1.34 4.18
C ASN A 78 -1.68 0.50 4.28
N ILE A 79 -1.69 -0.62 5.01
CA ILE A 79 -0.53 -1.54 5.12
C ILE A 79 -0.29 -2.33 3.83
N ALA A 80 -1.27 -2.37 2.91
CA ALA A 80 -1.17 -3.10 1.64
C ALA A 80 -0.03 -2.62 0.71
N CYS A 81 0.50 -1.41 0.95
CA CYS A 81 1.60 -0.81 0.19
C CYS A 81 2.99 -1.45 0.42
N ALA A 82 3.10 -2.45 1.31
CA ALA A 82 4.32 -3.23 1.51
C ALA A 82 4.74 -4.10 0.30
N ARG A 83 3.88 -4.22 -0.73
CA ARG A 83 4.08 -5.15 -1.85
C ARG A 83 4.72 -4.52 -3.10
N GLN A 84 4.85 -3.20 -3.16
CA GLN A 84 5.53 -2.51 -4.26
C GLN A 84 6.91 -2.01 -3.84
N HIS A 85 7.82 -1.90 -4.81
CA HIS A 85 9.14 -1.32 -4.59
C HIS A 85 9.04 0.20 -4.43
N ARG A 86 8.69 0.61 -3.21
CA ARG A 86 8.54 2.02 -2.83
C ARG A 86 9.38 2.36 -1.60
N SER A 87 9.92 3.57 -1.60
CA SER A 87 10.55 4.19 -0.43
C SER A 87 9.51 4.86 0.48
N PHE A 88 8.44 5.40 -0.12
CA PHE A 88 7.29 5.98 0.55
C PHE A 88 6.08 5.93 -0.38
N TYR A 89 4.88 6.22 0.12
CA TYR A 89 3.70 6.44 -0.71
C TYR A 89 2.75 7.43 -0.04
N PHE A 90 1.75 7.92 -0.77
CA PHE A 90 0.75 8.83 -0.23
C PHE A 90 -0.66 8.21 -0.24
N SER A 91 -1.45 8.55 0.78
CA SER A 91 -2.90 8.35 0.77
C SER A 91 -3.63 9.59 1.23
N VAL A 92 -4.93 9.64 0.93
CA VAL A 92 -5.84 10.69 1.38
C VAL A 92 -6.90 10.04 2.26
N ALA A 93 -7.07 10.53 3.48
CA ALA A 93 -8.16 10.11 4.35
C ALA A 93 -9.27 11.16 4.31
N LEU A 94 -10.46 10.76 3.89
CA LEU A 94 -11.67 11.58 3.89
C LEU A 94 -12.61 11.09 4.99
N SER A 95 -13.07 11.99 5.86
CA SER A 95 -14.02 11.69 6.95
C SER A 95 -15.08 12.78 7.01
N GLY A 96 -16.26 12.50 6.44
CA GLY A 96 -17.26 13.54 6.17
C GLY A 96 -16.73 14.58 5.18
N SER A 97 -16.73 15.87 5.56
CA SER A 97 -16.16 16.96 4.75
C SER A 97 -14.66 17.17 4.99
N ARG A 98 -14.06 16.44 5.93
CA ARG A 98 -12.66 16.66 6.32
C ARG A 98 -11.70 15.75 5.58
N ALA A 99 -10.53 16.27 5.26
CA ALA A 99 -9.49 15.58 4.50
C ALA A 99 -8.14 15.68 5.20
N ARG A 100 -7.36 14.60 5.13
CA ARG A 100 -5.94 14.56 5.54
C ARG A 100 -5.08 13.96 4.45
N LEU A 101 -3.91 14.53 4.25
CA LEU A 101 -2.84 13.96 3.44
C LEU A 101 -1.96 13.12 4.34
N ILE A 102 -1.66 11.89 3.92
CA ILE A 102 -0.82 10.97 4.67
C ILE A 102 0.34 10.53 3.79
N ARG A 103 1.57 10.74 4.26
CA ARG A 103 2.78 10.15 3.69
C ARG A 103 3.20 8.97 4.54
N TRP A 104 3.35 7.81 3.95
CA TRP A 104 3.79 6.59 4.60
C TRP A 104 5.20 6.24 4.18
N ASP A 105 6.01 5.73 5.09
CA ASP A 105 7.28 5.07 4.80
C ASP A 105 7.46 3.84 5.70
N ARG A 106 8.62 3.18 5.63
CA ARG A 106 8.88 1.98 6.43
C ARG A 106 9.01 2.25 7.94
N ALA A 107 9.21 3.50 8.35
CA ALA A 107 9.31 3.88 9.75
C ALA A 107 7.97 4.32 10.34
N GLY A 108 7.01 4.74 9.51
CA GLY A 108 5.66 5.08 9.96
C GLY A 108 4.93 5.99 8.97
N MET A 109 4.25 7.00 9.51
CA MET A 109 3.46 7.94 8.71
C MET A 109 3.60 9.37 9.22
N ILE A 110 3.49 10.32 8.28
CA ILE A 110 3.34 11.75 8.53
C ILE A 110 1.96 12.14 8.03
N VAL A 111 1.17 12.76 8.90
CA VAL A 111 -0.23 13.10 8.64
C VAL A 111 -0.39 14.61 8.71
N SER A 112 -1.05 15.21 7.73
CA SER A 112 -1.38 16.64 7.75
C SER A 112 -2.44 16.95 8.81
N GLU A 113 -2.54 18.22 9.18
CA GLU A 113 -3.74 18.72 9.86
C GLU A 113 -4.99 18.47 8.99
N SER A 114 -6.13 18.35 9.67
CA SER A 114 -7.41 18.11 9.05
C SER A 114 -7.93 19.36 8.34
N VAL A 115 -8.11 19.27 7.03
CA VAL A 115 -8.64 20.35 6.19
C VAL A 115 -10.13 20.13 5.98
N ASP A 116 -10.97 21.15 6.20
CA ASP A 116 -12.40 21.09 5.87
C ASP A 116 -12.63 21.53 4.42
N LEU A 117 -13.03 20.58 3.57
CA LEU A 117 -13.22 20.80 2.14
C LEU A 117 -14.34 21.80 1.82
N HIS A 118 -15.29 22.00 2.75
CA HIS A 118 -16.33 23.02 2.57
C HIS A 118 -15.80 24.44 2.81
N HIS A 119 -14.71 24.59 3.56
CA HIS A 119 -14.11 25.88 3.86
C HIS A 119 -12.97 26.20 2.89
N ASP A 120 -12.01 25.29 2.76
CA ASP A 120 -10.86 25.44 1.88
C ASP A 120 -10.41 24.07 1.33
N ALA A 121 -10.77 23.78 0.08
CA ALA A 121 -10.32 22.57 -0.61
C ALA A 121 -8.97 22.75 -1.31
N GLN A 122 -8.41 23.97 -1.36
CA GLN A 122 -7.20 24.27 -2.14
C GLN A 122 -6.01 23.37 -1.79
N PRO A 123 -5.69 23.08 -0.50
CA PRO A 123 -4.55 22.23 -0.17
C PRO A 123 -4.65 20.81 -0.76
N ILE A 124 -5.85 20.23 -0.77
CA ILE A 124 -6.09 18.89 -1.30
C ILE A 124 -6.07 18.91 -2.82
N CYS A 125 -6.72 19.88 -3.45
CA CYS A 125 -6.69 20.05 -4.90
C CYS A 125 -5.27 20.28 -5.44
N GLU A 126 -4.50 21.14 -4.77
CA GLU A 126 -3.12 21.42 -5.12
C GLU A 126 -2.23 20.18 -4.97
N PHE A 127 -2.38 19.43 -3.87
CA PHE A 127 -1.69 18.16 -3.71
C PHE A 127 -2.01 17.18 -4.85
N LEU A 128 -3.29 16.95 -5.13
CA LEU A 128 -3.71 16.03 -6.19
C LEU A 128 -3.19 16.46 -7.56
N TRP A 129 -3.22 17.76 -7.87
CA TRP A 129 -2.65 18.30 -9.10
C TRP A 129 -1.14 18.07 -9.18
N ARG A 130 -0.38 18.40 -8.12
CA ARG A 130 1.07 18.17 -8.07
C ARG A 130 1.40 16.69 -8.16
N TYR A 131 0.63 15.83 -7.49
CA TYR A 131 0.79 14.38 -7.51
C TYR A 131 0.59 13.79 -8.91
N ALA A 132 -0.46 14.24 -9.61
CA ALA A 132 -0.75 13.82 -10.98
C ALA A 132 0.38 14.19 -11.96
N HIS A 133 1.12 15.26 -11.70
CA HIS A 133 2.27 15.69 -12.52
C HIS A 133 3.64 15.24 -11.96
N ALA A 134 3.66 14.55 -10.81
CA ALA A 134 4.88 14.08 -10.19
C ALA A 134 5.46 12.87 -10.94
N SER A 135 6.80 12.80 -10.99
CA SER A 135 7.53 11.63 -11.48
C SER A 135 7.31 10.41 -10.56
N GLN A 136 7.59 9.20 -11.06
CA GLN A 136 7.48 7.97 -10.26
C GLN A 136 8.30 8.05 -8.95
N SER A 137 9.52 8.60 -9.01
CA SER A 137 10.35 8.79 -7.81
C SER A 137 9.73 9.74 -6.79
N GLN A 138 9.09 10.82 -7.24
CA GLN A 138 8.37 11.76 -6.37
C GLN A 138 7.07 11.18 -5.80
N ARG A 139 6.49 10.19 -6.47
CA ARG A 139 5.40 9.33 -5.95
C ARG A 139 5.91 8.19 -5.06
N GLY A 140 7.23 8.13 -4.85
CA GLY A 140 7.88 7.24 -3.90
C GLY A 140 8.28 5.88 -4.46
N HIS A 141 8.20 5.65 -5.77
CA HIS A 141 8.81 4.47 -6.38
C HIS A 141 10.33 4.51 -6.22
N ASP A 142 10.93 3.34 -6.00
CA ASP A 142 12.37 3.18 -6.01
C ASP A 142 12.88 3.07 -7.47
N PRO A 143 13.57 4.10 -8.00
CA PRO A 143 14.05 4.08 -9.38
C PRO A 143 15.20 3.09 -9.61
N THR A 144 15.79 2.55 -8.54
CA THR A 144 16.88 1.58 -8.64
C THR A 144 16.39 0.17 -8.98
N VAL A 145 15.09 -0.09 -8.82
CA VAL A 145 14.50 -1.38 -9.14
C VAL A 145 14.27 -1.50 -10.64
N GLN A 146 14.81 -2.57 -11.21
CA GLN A 146 14.69 -2.89 -12.63
C GLN A 146 14.24 -4.35 -12.79
N PRO A 147 13.56 -4.70 -13.90
CA PRO A 147 13.27 -6.09 -14.21
C PRO A 147 14.56 -6.93 -14.29
N ALA A 148 14.54 -8.12 -13.71
CA ALA A 148 15.66 -9.04 -13.76
C ALA A 148 15.98 -9.45 -15.21
N MET A 149 17.27 -9.58 -15.52
CA MET A 149 17.74 -10.12 -16.80
C MET A 149 17.39 -11.62 -16.91
N LYS A 150 17.38 -12.17 -18.12
CA LYS A 150 17.05 -13.59 -18.34
C LYS A 150 18.03 -14.52 -17.61
N GLU A 151 19.29 -14.12 -17.56
CA GLU A 151 20.38 -14.81 -16.89
C GLU A 151 20.16 -14.81 -15.37
N GLU A 152 19.76 -13.68 -14.81
CA GLU A 152 19.43 -13.54 -13.39
C GLU A 152 18.18 -14.34 -13.02
N GLU A 153 17.12 -14.30 -13.86
CA GLU A 153 15.93 -15.12 -13.65
C GLU A 153 16.27 -16.62 -13.66
N LYS A 154 17.12 -17.06 -14.59
CA LYS A 154 17.58 -18.44 -14.65
C LYS A 154 18.36 -18.82 -13.40
N LEU A 155 19.34 -18.00 -12.99
CA LEU A 155 20.15 -18.24 -11.80
C LEU A 155 19.29 -18.29 -10.53
N PHE A 156 18.33 -17.39 -10.40
CA PHE A 156 17.37 -17.38 -9.30
C PHE A 156 16.55 -18.67 -9.26
N ARG A 157 15.93 -19.06 -10.38
CA ARG A 157 15.12 -20.30 -10.47
C ARG A 157 15.94 -21.54 -10.11
N GLU A 158 17.17 -21.64 -10.61
CA GLU A 158 18.06 -22.77 -10.30
C GLU A 158 18.46 -22.79 -8.81
N SER A 159 18.70 -21.62 -8.22
CA SER A 159 19.06 -21.48 -6.80
C SER A 159 17.90 -21.85 -5.89
N ILE A 160 16.68 -21.37 -6.15
CA ILE A 160 15.48 -21.75 -5.41
C ILE A 160 15.21 -23.24 -5.57
N LYS A 161 15.32 -23.79 -6.78
CA LYS A 161 15.14 -25.24 -7.03
C LYS A 161 16.08 -26.08 -6.17
N ARG A 162 17.36 -25.69 -6.10
CA ARG A 162 18.35 -26.37 -5.26
C ARG A 162 18.00 -26.28 -3.78
N HIS A 163 17.56 -25.10 -3.33
CA HIS A 163 17.18 -24.84 -1.94
C HIS A 163 15.95 -25.66 -1.52
N VAL A 164 14.87 -25.61 -2.31
CA VAL A 164 13.63 -26.38 -2.08
C VAL A 164 13.93 -27.89 -2.03
N LYS A 165 14.73 -28.39 -2.99
CA LYS A 165 15.16 -29.79 -3.00
C LYS A 165 15.89 -30.18 -1.71
N SER A 166 16.78 -29.31 -1.23
CA SER A 166 17.54 -29.53 0.00
C SER A 166 16.66 -29.49 1.25
N GLN A 167 15.78 -28.49 1.37
CA GLN A 167 14.92 -28.33 2.55
C GLN A 167 13.90 -29.46 2.70
N LEU A 168 13.31 -29.90 1.59
CA LEU A 168 12.26 -30.92 1.59
C LEU A 168 12.80 -32.35 1.40
N GLY A 169 14.12 -32.53 1.26
CA GLY A 169 14.74 -33.84 1.07
C GLY A 169 14.28 -34.60 -0.18
N LEU A 170 13.82 -33.88 -1.21
CA LEU A 170 13.17 -34.46 -2.38
C LEU A 170 14.18 -35.19 -3.27
N ARG A 171 13.87 -36.44 -3.61
CA ARG A 171 14.71 -37.29 -4.45
C ARG A 171 14.18 -37.41 -5.88
N ASP A 172 12.86 -37.35 -6.05
CA ASP A 172 12.21 -37.46 -7.35
C ASP A 172 11.94 -36.09 -8.00
N GLN A 173 11.91 -36.07 -9.33
CA GLN A 173 11.79 -34.84 -10.11
C GLN A 173 10.33 -34.30 -10.13
N THR A 174 9.34 -35.18 -9.93
CA THR A 174 7.91 -34.86 -10.05
C THR A 174 7.40 -34.10 -8.83
N THR A 175 7.77 -34.54 -7.62
CA THR A 175 7.49 -33.82 -6.37
C THR A 175 8.24 -32.49 -6.31
N LEU A 176 9.47 -32.44 -6.83
CA LEU A 176 10.24 -31.19 -6.93
C LEU A 176 9.57 -30.19 -7.87
N ALA A 177 9.02 -30.64 -9.01
CA ALA A 177 8.28 -29.77 -9.92
C ALA A 177 6.99 -29.24 -9.29
N ALA A 178 6.26 -30.07 -8.53
CA ALA A 178 5.07 -29.66 -7.79
C ALA A 178 5.39 -28.63 -6.71
N ALA A 179 6.40 -28.90 -5.86
CA ALA A 179 6.86 -27.95 -4.84
C ALA A 179 7.36 -26.63 -5.46
N MET A 180 8.03 -26.71 -6.62
CA MET A 180 8.46 -25.51 -7.33
C MET A 180 7.30 -24.70 -7.90
N ALA A 181 6.23 -25.33 -8.36
CA ALA A 181 5.03 -24.63 -8.83
C ALA A 181 4.27 -23.94 -7.68
N GLU A 182 4.35 -24.46 -6.46
CA GLU A 182 3.82 -23.82 -5.26
C GLU A 182 4.62 -22.56 -4.88
N HIS A 183 5.95 -22.65 -4.89
CA HIS A 183 6.83 -21.54 -4.50
C HIS A 183 7.06 -20.50 -5.62
N LEU A 184 6.93 -20.90 -6.88
CA LEU A 184 7.07 -20.07 -8.07
C LEU A 184 5.93 -20.40 -9.07
N PRO A 185 4.71 -19.92 -8.81
CA PRO A 185 3.61 -20.09 -9.74
C PRO A 185 3.96 -19.46 -11.10
N ALA A 186 3.48 -20.07 -12.19
CA ALA A 186 3.64 -19.53 -13.52
C ALA A 186 3.08 -18.09 -13.58
N ARG A 187 3.74 -17.21 -14.35
CA ARG A 187 3.37 -15.79 -14.53
C ARG A 187 1.93 -15.67 -15.08
N ASN A 188 0.94 -15.66 -14.19
CA ASN A 188 -0.47 -15.49 -14.55
C ASN A 188 -1.03 -14.11 -14.14
N CYS A 189 -0.22 -13.25 -13.51
CA CYS A 189 -0.53 -11.84 -13.26
C CYS A 189 0.77 -11.03 -13.47
N GLY A 190 0.72 -9.98 -14.30
CA GLY A 190 1.89 -9.10 -14.47
C GLY A 190 2.16 -8.20 -13.26
N CYS A 191 1.33 -8.26 -12.22
CA CYS A 191 1.55 -7.67 -10.89
C CYS A 191 2.39 -8.54 -9.94
N CYS A 192 2.97 -9.66 -10.36
CA CYS A 192 3.81 -10.47 -9.48
C CYS A 192 5.23 -9.87 -9.28
N TYR A 193 5.29 -8.62 -8.78
CA TYR A 193 6.34 -8.21 -7.85
C TYR A 193 6.07 -8.91 -6.51
N HIS A 194 6.26 -10.23 -6.47
CA HIS A 194 6.29 -10.92 -5.19
C HIS A 194 7.60 -10.54 -4.52
N SER A 195 7.53 -9.50 -3.69
CA SER A 195 8.43 -9.26 -2.58
C SER A 195 8.49 -10.54 -1.74
N GLN A 196 9.43 -11.44 -2.03
CA GLN A 196 9.91 -12.39 -1.04
C GLN A 196 10.71 -11.58 -0.01
N GLN A 197 10.00 -10.97 0.94
CA GLN A 197 10.59 -10.68 2.23
C GLN A 197 10.60 -11.99 3.00
N GLN A 198 11.73 -12.70 2.90
CA GLN A 198 12.20 -13.60 3.95
C GLN A 198 13.56 -13.08 4.40
N PHE A 199 13.53 -12.29 5.47
CA PHE A 199 14.54 -12.31 6.51
C PHE A 199 13.79 -12.47 7.83
#